data_AF-A0A179UZH7-F1
#
_entry.id   AF-A0A179UZH7-F1
#
_cell.length_a   1.000
_cell.length_b   1.000
_cell.length_c   1.000
_cell.angle_alpha   90.00
_cell.angle_beta   90.00
_cell.angle_gamma   90.00
#
_symmetry.space_group_name_H-M   'P 1'
#
loop_
_entity.id
_entity.type
_entity.pdbx_description
1 polymer ?
#
loop_
_entity_poly.entity_id
_entity_poly.type
_entity_poly.pdbx_seq_one_letter_code
_entity_poly.pdbx_strand_id
1 'polypeptide(L)' 'MAKLSQAELSIITKYPLADSLDRVRDLLQDAERLSLTSYDGADDDPDDIRQTAISKLLITLMDEKAALISDPR' A
#
# COMPACT_ATOMS: atom_id res chain seq x y z
N MET A 1 11.75 9.67 17.39
CA MET A 1 10.57 10.19 16.66
C MET A 1 10.59 11.72 16.76
N ALA A 2 10.71 12.42 15.63
CA ALA A 2 10.58 13.88 15.62
C ALA A 2 9.11 14.25 15.85
N LYS A 3 8.86 15.26 16.69
CA LYS A 3 7.50 15.73 16.97
C LYS A 3 7.06 16.66 15.84
N LEU A 4 5.92 16.35 15.23
CA LEU A 4 5.32 17.20 14.19
C LEU A 4 4.91 18.55 14.78
N SER A 5 5.12 19.60 13.99
CA SER A 5 4.61 20.94 14.22
C SER A 5 3.09 21.01 13.98
N GLN A 6 2.46 22.06 14.50
CA GLN A 6 1.03 22.31 14.29
C GLN A 6 0.66 22.50 12.81
N ALA A 7 1.58 23.07 12.01
CA ALA A 7 1.38 23.25 10.58
C ALA A 7 1.32 21.91 9.85
N GLU A 8 2.22 20.99 10.17
CA GLU A 8 2.23 19.64 9.62
C GLU A 8 0.97 18.86 10.01
N LEU A 9 0.55 18.93 11.27
CA LEU A 9 -0.71 18.32 11.72
C LEU A 9 -1.92 18.88 10.95
N SER A 10 -1.96 20.19 10.72
CA SER A 10 -3.06 20.83 9.99
C SER A 10 -3.12 20.37 8.52
N ILE A 11 -1.97 20.13 7.89
CA ILE A 11 -1.88 19.59 6.53
C ILE A 11 -2.42 18.15 6.49
N ILE A 12 -1.99 17.30 7.43
CA ILE A 12 -2.45 15.90 7.51
C ILE A 12 -3.96 15.84 7.71
N THR A 13 -4.51 16.68 8.60
CA THR A 13 -5.97 16.75 8.82
C THR A 13 -6.73 17.27 7.60
N LYS A 14 -6.17 18.23 6.87
CA LYS A 14 -6.82 18.82 5.70
C LYS A 14 -6.82 17.90 4.49
N TYR A 15 -5.79 17.07 4.35
CA TYR A 15 -5.61 16.15 3.22
C TYR A 15 -5.43 14.72 3.75
N PRO A 16 -6.51 14.11 4.27
CA PRO A 16 -6.43 12.73 4.74
C PRO A 16 -6.08 11.82 3.56
N LEU A 17 -4.96 11.11 3.69
CA LEU A 17 -4.50 10.18 2.66
C LEU A 17 -5.24 8.83 2.72
N ALA A 18 -6.01 8.57 3.78
CA ALA A 18 -6.70 7.30 4.02
C ALA A 18 -7.48 6.81 2.79
N ASP A 19 -8.37 7.63 2.24
CA ASP A 19 -9.18 7.27 1.06
C ASP A 19 -8.32 7.01 -0.18
N SER A 20 -7.24 7.78 -0.35
CA SER A 20 -6.31 7.61 -1.48
C SER A 20 -5.51 6.32 -1.35
N LEU A 21 -5.01 6.00 -0.15
CA LEU A 21 -4.27 4.78 0.13
C LEU A 21 -5.16 3.55 0.07
N ASP A 22 -6.41 3.64 0.54
CA ASP A 22 -7.40 2.58 0.39
C ASP A 22 -7.65 2.29 -1.09
N ARG A 23 -7.83 3.32 -1.93
CA ARG A 23 -7.98 3.13 -3.37
C ARG A 23 -6.75 2.52 -4.04
N VAL A 24 -5.54 2.91 -3.63
CA VAL A 24 -4.30 2.30 -4.15
C VAL A 24 -4.22 0.83 -3.75
N ARG A 25 -4.60 0.48 -2.53
CA ARG A 25 -4.64 -0.92 -2.08
C ARG A 25 -5.61 -1.74 -2.93
N ASP A 26 -6.81 -1.25 -3.18
CA ASP A 26 -7.82 -1.97 -3.97
C ASP A 26 -7.30 -2.24 -5.40
N LEU A 27 -6.67 -1.24 -6.03
CA LEU A 27 -6.06 -1.40 -7.36
C LEU A 27 -4.90 -2.41 -7.37
N LEU A 28 -4.08 -2.44 -6.31
CA LEU A 28 -2.98 -3.39 -6.19
C LEU A 28 -3.49 -4.82 -5.96
N GLN A 29 -4.56 -5.00 -5.19
CA GLN A 29 -5.21 -6.30 -5.00
C GLN A 29 -5.78 -6.86 -6.31
N ASP A 30 -6.44 -6.00 -7.09
CA ASP A 30 -6.94 -6.38 -8.42
C ASP A 30 -5.78 -6.78 -9.35
N ALA A 31 -4.69 -6.03 -9.34
CA ALA A 31 -3.50 -6.33 -10.15
C ALA A 31 -2.81 -7.64 -9.73
N GLU A 32 -2.73 -7.93 -8.42
CA GLU A 32 -2.18 -9.19 -7.90
C GLU A 32 -3.04 -10.38 -8.34
N ARG A 33 -4.36 -10.25 -8.25
CA ARG A 33 -5.30 -11.31 -8.64
C ARG A 33 -5.25 -11.63 -10.13
N LEU A 34 -5.12 -10.61 -10.98
CA LEU A 34 -4.96 -10.78 -12.42
C LEU A 34 -3.62 -11.45 -12.77
N SER A 35 -2.53 -11.05 -12.09
CA SER A 35 -1.20 -11.66 -12.32
C SER A 35 -1.16 -13.13 -11.91
N LEU A 36 -1.81 -13.50 -10.81
CA LEU A 36 -1.93 -14.90 -10.36
C LEU A 36 -2.76 -15.78 -11.31
N THR A 37 -3.71 -15.20 -12.04
CA THR A 37 -4.55 -15.94 -12.99
C THR A 37 -3.92 -16.07 -14.37
N SER A 38 -2.95 -15.23 -14.72
CA SER A 38 -2.18 -15.32 -15.97
C SER A 38 -0.89 -16.13 -15.86
N TYR A 39 -0.51 -16.58 -14.67
CA TYR A 39 0.76 -17.29 -14.42
C TYR A 39 0.74 -18.71 -14.99
N ASP A 40 1.53 -18.95 -16.06
CA ASP A 40 1.71 -20.25 -16.74
C ASP A 40 2.97 -21.03 -16.24
N GLY A 41 3.56 -20.63 -15.11
CA GLY A 41 4.66 -21.40 -14.50
C GLY A 41 6.01 -21.33 -15.23
N ALA A 42 6.27 -20.27 -16.01
CA ALA A 42 7.60 -20.00 -16.54
C ALA A 42 8.44 -19.22 -15.50
N ASP A 43 9.45 -19.87 -14.95
CA ASP A 43 10.28 -19.43 -13.81
C ASP A 43 11.20 -18.21 -14.06
N ASP A 44 11.14 -17.55 -15.22
CA ASP A 44 12.06 -16.45 -15.57
C ASP A 44 11.36 -15.28 -16.29
N ASP A 45 10.08 -15.07 -15.98
CA ASP A 45 9.24 -14.04 -16.63
C ASP A 45 9.31 -12.69 -15.88
N PRO A 46 9.47 -11.54 -16.57
CA PRO A 46 9.24 -10.19 -16.01
C PRO A 46 7.94 -10.01 -15.19
N ASP A 47 7.00 -10.94 -15.32
CA ASP A 47 5.79 -11.03 -14.50
C ASP A 47 6.09 -11.33 -13.02
N ASP A 48 7.18 -12.04 -12.69
CA ASP A 48 7.57 -12.35 -11.31
C ASP A 48 8.12 -11.11 -10.56
N ILE A 49 8.91 -10.28 -11.26
CA ILE A 49 9.39 -9.00 -10.69
C ILE A 49 8.20 -8.07 -10.41
N ARG A 50 7.22 -8.02 -11.32
CA ARG A 50 6.02 -7.21 -11.17
C ARG A 50 5.14 -7.72 -10.03
N GLN A 51 4.94 -9.03 -9.93
CA GLN A 51 4.20 -9.65 -8.84
C GLN A 51 4.88 -9.40 -7.49
N THR A 52 6.18 -9.64 -7.41
CA THR A 52 6.98 -9.36 -6.21
C THR A 52 6.89 -7.89 -5.78
N ALA A 53 6.90 -6.95 -6.73
CA ALA A 53 6.73 -5.54 -6.44
C ALA A 53 5.32 -5.22 -5.89
N ILE A 54 4.27 -5.79 -6.50
CA ILE A 54 2.88 -5.62 -6.05
C ILE A 54 2.70 -6.15 -4.62
N SER A 55 3.18 -7.37 -4.33
CA SER A 55 3.06 -7.95 -2.99
C SER A 55 3.82 -7.14 -1.94
N LYS A 56 5.01 -6.61 -2.25
CA LYS A 56 5.75 -5.71 -1.34
C LYS A 56 5.01 -4.40 -1.07
N LEU A 57 4.40 -3.81 -2.09
CA LEU A 57 3.61 -2.59 -1.93
C LEU A 57 2.37 -2.84 -1.06
N LEU A 58 1.68 -3.98 -1.25
CA LEU A 58 0.53 -4.37 -0.44
C LEU A 58 0.91 -4.56 1.04
N ILE A 59 2.01 -5.27 1.32
CA ILE A 59 2.52 -5.45 2.69
C ILE A 59 2.81 -4.11 3.34
N THR A 60 3.50 -3.22 2.63
CA THR A 60 3.86 -1.89 3.14
C THR A 60 2.63 -1.07 3.49
N LEU A 61 1.61 -1.06 2.62
CA LEU A 61 0.35 -0.36 2.85
C LEU A 61 -0.45 -0.95 4.02
N MET A 62 -0.40 -2.27 4.23
CA MET A 62 -1.07 -2.94 5.35
C MET A 62 -0.39 -2.65 6.69
N ASP A 63 0.94 -2.69 6.73
CA ASP A 63 1.72 -2.36 7.93
C ASP A 63 1.54 -0.89 8.33
N GLU A 64 1.52 0.02 7.36
CA GLU A 64 1.27 1.44 7.61
C GLU A 64 -0.16 1.68 8.11
N LYS A 65 -1.15 0.99 7.54
CA LYS A 65 -2.53 1.02 8.06
C LYS A 65 -2.62 0.48 9.49
N ALA A 66 -1.93 -0.62 9.79
CA ALA A 66 -1.90 -1.18 11.14
C ALA A 66 -1.28 -0.21 12.15
N ALA A 67 -0.22 0.51 11.77
CA ALA A 67 0.38 1.57 12.59
C ALA A 67 -0.56 2.76 12.80
N LEU A 68 -1.32 3.17 11.77
CA LEU A 68 -2.31 4.25 11.88
C LEU A 68 -3.50 3.88 12.79
N ILE A 69 -3.91 2.60 12.82
CA ILE A 69 -5.04 2.13 13.62
C ILE A 69 -4.64 1.88 15.09
N SER A 70 -3.40 1.49 15.35
CA SER A 70 -2.92 1.10 16.69
C SER A 70 -2.43 2.26 17.57
N ASP A 71 -2.38 3.49 17.04
CA ASP A 71 -2.20 4.72 17.83
C ASP A 71 -3.49 5.58 17.82
N PRO A 72 -4.50 5.25 18.65
CA PRO A 72 -5.65 6.11 18.85
C PRO A 72 -5.22 7.25 19.78
N ARG A 73 -4.92 8.41 19.21
CA ARG A 73 -4.73 9.66 19.98
C ARG A 73 -6.04 10.16 20.58
#